data_AF-A0A0N4YLY7-F1
#
_entry.id   AF-A0A0N4YLY7-F1
#
_cell.length_a   1.000
_cell.length_b   1.000
_cell.length_c   1.000
_cell.angle_alpha   90.00
_cell.angle_beta   90.00
_cell.angle_gamma   90.00
#
_symmetry.space_group_name_H-M   'P 1'
#
loop_
_entity.id
_entity.type
_entity.pdbx_description
1 polymer ?
#
loop_
_entity_poly.entity_id
_entity_poly.type
_entity_poly.pdbx_seq_one_letter_code
_entity_poly.pdbx_strand_id
1 'polypeptide(L)'
;LLPRRTAEELLSSPLTQEVLDFLVPTGISDESFWGTMLGNPAKFNVTGSFNASEMIEFDQKFNETDPQAYSDYTNASLAMNGYIARYQLWRKRQCKGMLINDSCVFGVEDLALLLKQHYLVAHKFYINYQPAAYFCLLKEIFNRTHSPAPFDTSIYAEIPLVEISRGVAISNLTHPEWFLKLHEWEYT
;
A
#
# COMPACT_ATOMS: atom_id res chain seq x y z
N LEU A 1 5.62 3.85 -4.31
CA LEU A 1 6.97 4.39 -4.57
C LEU A 1 7.41 3.86 -5.92
N LEU A 2 8.04 4.69 -6.76
CA LEU A 2 8.45 4.28 -8.10
C LEU A 2 9.96 4.43 -8.26
N PRO A 3 10.66 3.43 -8.82
CA PRO A 3 12.03 3.59 -9.24
C PRO A 3 12.15 4.70 -10.30
N ARG A 4 13.33 5.34 -10.35
CA ARG A 4 13.63 6.37 -11.36
C ARG A 4 13.39 5.87 -12.78
N ARG A 5 13.82 4.66 -13.09
CA ARG A 5 13.66 4.04 -14.41
C ARG A 5 12.20 3.94 -14.84
N THR A 6 11.33 3.49 -13.94
CA THR A 6 9.86 3.43 -14.15
C THR A 6 9.32 4.81 -14.51
N ALA A 7 9.75 5.87 -13.82
CA ALA A 7 9.32 7.23 -14.14
C ALA A 7 9.82 7.71 -15.52
N GLU A 8 11.07 7.41 -15.88
CA GLU A 8 11.63 7.76 -17.19
C GLU A 8 10.89 7.03 -18.33
N GLU A 9 10.57 5.76 -18.15
CA GLU A 9 9.79 4.95 -19.10
C GLU A 9 8.37 5.53 -19.28
N LEU A 10 7.69 5.87 -18.19
CA LEU A 10 6.37 6.50 -18.23
C LEU A 10 6.40 7.85 -18.98
N LEU A 11 7.39 8.70 -18.70
CA LEU A 11 7.54 10.01 -19.35
C LEU A 11 7.84 9.92 -20.84
N SER A 12 8.47 8.82 -21.28
CA SER A 12 8.82 8.61 -22.69
C SER A 12 7.66 8.12 -23.56
N SER A 13 6.57 7.65 -22.95
CA SER A 13 5.45 7.05 -23.66
C SER A 13 4.37 8.09 -24.00
N PRO A 14 3.99 8.29 -25.28
CA PRO A 14 2.90 9.17 -25.65
C PRO A 14 1.54 8.70 -25.10
N LEU A 15 1.36 7.39 -24.91
CA LEU A 15 0.15 6.83 -24.30
C LEU A 15 -0.03 7.29 -22.85
N THR A 16 1.06 7.56 -22.12
CA THR A 16 0.98 8.14 -20.78
C THR A 16 0.31 9.51 -20.81
N GLN A 17 0.65 10.34 -21.80
CA GLN A 17 0.04 11.66 -21.98
C GLN A 17 -1.44 11.54 -22.32
N GLU A 18 -1.80 10.62 -23.21
CA GLU A 18 -3.20 10.36 -23.56
C GLU A 18 -4.04 9.96 -22.34
N VAL A 19 -3.49 9.11 -21.47
CA VAL A 19 -4.16 8.72 -20.21
C VAL A 19 -4.28 9.91 -19.26
N LEU A 20 -3.25 10.73 -19.13
CA LEU A 20 -3.32 11.94 -18.30
C LEU A 20 -4.43 12.86 -18.82
N ASP A 21 -4.45 13.16 -20.11
CA ASP A 21 -5.45 14.03 -20.73
C ASP A 21 -6.87 13.48 -20.55
N PHE A 22 -7.04 12.16 -20.65
CA PHE A 22 -8.30 11.47 -20.37
C PHE A 22 -8.75 11.62 -18.90
N LEU A 23 -7.80 11.57 -17.96
CA LEU A 23 -8.08 11.64 -16.52
C LEU A 23 -8.18 13.08 -15.98
N VAL A 24 -7.71 14.09 -16.70
CA VAL A 24 -7.81 15.52 -16.31
C VAL A 24 -9.21 15.94 -15.82
N PRO A 25 -10.32 15.60 -16.51
CA PRO A 25 -11.65 16.01 -16.06
C PRO A 25 -12.22 15.18 -14.89
N THR A 26 -11.51 14.14 -14.42
CA THR A 26 -12.00 13.24 -13.36
C THR A 26 -11.66 13.76 -11.96
N GLY A 27 -12.46 13.38 -10.96
CA GLY A 27 -12.33 13.92 -9.60
C GLY A 27 -11.21 13.31 -8.75
N ILE A 28 -10.76 12.10 -9.07
CA ILE A 28 -9.77 11.32 -8.30
C ILE A 28 -8.83 10.59 -9.28
N SER A 29 -8.18 11.38 -10.13
CA SER A 29 -7.33 10.87 -11.20
C SER A 29 -6.09 10.14 -10.69
N ASP A 30 -5.55 10.54 -9.54
CA ASP A 30 -4.35 9.94 -8.95
C ASP A 30 -4.58 8.50 -8.49
N GLU A 31 -5.79 8.16 -8.03
CA GLU A 31 -6.12 6.79 -7.60
C GLU A 31 -6.34 5.82 -8.75
N SER A 32 -6.61 6.33 -9.96
CA SER A 32 -6.78 5.51 -11.17
C SER A 32 -5.55 5.49 -12.05
N PHE A 33 -4.78 6.58 -12.10
CA PHE A 33 -3.62 6.72 -12.98
C PHE A 33 -2.55 5.66 -12.71
N TRP A 34 -2.04 5.58 -11.48
CA TRP A 34 -0.90 4.69 -11.16
C TRP A 34 -1.24 3.21 -11.36
N GLY A 35 -2.44 2.79 -10.93
CA GLY A 35 -2.93 1.43 -11.12
C GLY A 35 -3.09 1.10 -12.61
N THR A 36 -3.57 2.04 -13.42
CA THR A 36 -3.71 1.87 -14.87
C THR A 36 -2.35 1.67 -15.54
N MET A 37 -1.39 2.55 -15.27
CA MET A 37 -0.08 2.52 -15.93
C MET A 37 0.73 1.26 -15.56
N LEU A 38 0.71 0.86 -14.29
CA LEU A 38 1.48 -0.28 -13.79
C LEU A 38 0.75 -1.62 -13.95
N GLY A 39 -0.58 -1.60 -13.97
CA GLY A 39 -1.43 -2.79 -14.07
C GLY A 39 -1.63 -3.32 -15.49
N ASN A 40 -1.21 -2.56 -16.52
CA ASN A 40 -1.38 -2.89 -17.93
C ASN A 40 -0.03 -3.06 -18.66
N PRO A 41 0.78 -4.08 -18.29
CA PRO A 41 2.14 -4.26 -18.79
C PRO A 41 2.20 -4.40 -20.31
N ALA A 42 1.19 -5.01 -20.93
CA ALA A 42 1.10 -5.17 -22.39
C ALA A 42 0.90 -3.84 -23.15
N LYS A 43 0.47 -2.77 -22.46
CA LYS A 43 0.22 -1.44 -23.06
C LYS A 43 1.36 -0.46 -22.79
N PHE A 44 1.85 -0.42 -21.55
CA PHE A 44 2.83 0.58 -21.12
C PHE A 44 4.26 0.03 -21.01
N ASN A 45 4.41 -1.29 -20.85
CA ASN A 45 5.70 -1.99 -20.74
C ASN A 45 6.72 -1.27 -19.84
N VAL A 46 6.35 -1.08 -18.58
CA VAL A 46 7.13 -0.30 -17.61
C VAL A 46 7.77 -1.24 -16.60
N THR A 47 9.01 -0.96 -16.21
CA THR A 47 9.73 -1.69 -15.17
C THR A 47 8.93 -1.70 -13.87
N GLY A 48 8.70 -2.90 -13.33
CA GLY A 48 7.91 -3.10 -12.11
C GLY A 48 6.39 -3.11 -12.31
N SER A 49 5.92 -3.14 -13.57
CA SER A 49 4.51 -3.40 -13.88
C SER A 49 4.09 -4.81 -13.48
N PHE A 50 2.81 -5.00 -13.23
CA PHE A 50 2.17 -6.28 -12.91
C PHE A 50 0.90 -6.44 -13.74
N ASN A 51 0.44 -7.67 -13.99
CA ASN A 51 -0.81 -7.89 -14.70
C ASN A 51 -1.99 -7.75 -13.71
N ALA A 52 -2.69 -6.61 -13.75
CA ALA A 52 -3.81 -6.35 -12.85
C ALA A 52 -4.97 -7.34 -13.07
N SER A 53 -5.21 -7.78 -14.30
CA SER A 53 -6.27 -8.76 -14.59
C SER A 53 -5.99 -10.10 -13.93
N GLU A 54 -4.75 -10.61 -14.01
CA GLU A 54 -4.36 -11.84 -13.33
C GLU A 54 -4.48 -11.72 -11.79
N MET A 55 -4.16 -10.55 -11.25
CA MET A 55 -4.29 -10.28 -9.82
C MET A 55 -5.75 -10.26 -9.34
N ILE A 56 -6.65 -9.67 -10.13
CA ILE A 56 -8.10 -9.66 -9.86
C ILE A 56 -8.67 -11.08 -9.94
N GLU A 57 -8.26 -11.86 -10.95
CA GLU A 57 -8.67 -13.27 -11.06
C GLU A 57 -8.17 -14.12 -9.89
N PHE A 58 -6.96 -13.83 -9.39
CA PHE A 58 -6.41 -14.49 -8.21
C PHE A 58 -7.26 -14.19 -6.96
N ASP A 59 -7.56 -12.91 -6.71
CA ASP A 59 -8.37 -12.48 -5.56
C ASP A 59 -9.74 -13.18 -5.52
N GLN A 60 -10.43 -13.21 -6.67
CA GLN A 60 -11.73 -13.89 -6.81
C GLN A 60 -11.63 -15.39 -6.50
N LYS A 61 -10.62 -16.06 -7.06
CA LYS A 61 -10.40 -17.51 -6.84
C LYS A 61 -10.00 -17.83 -5.41
N PHE A 62 -9.22 -16.96 -4.77
CA PHE A 62 -8.77 -17.18 -3.39
C PHE A 62 -9.96 -17.17 -2.43
N ASN A 63 -10.87 -16.20 -2.57
CA ASN A 63 -12.10 -16.14 -1.78
C ASN A 63 -12.99 -17.39 -1.99
N GLU A 64 -13.08 -17.91 -3.22
CA GLU A 64 -13.84 -19.14 -3.50
C GLU A 64 -13.18 -20.41 -2.91
N THR A 65 -11.84 -20.46 -2.92
CA THR A 65 -11.09 -21.66 -2.52
C THR A 65 -10.95 -21.77 -1.01
N ASP A 66 -10.68 -20.67 -0.31
CA ASP A 66 -10.55 -20.62 1.14
C ASP A 66 -11.18 -19.34 1.73
N PRO A 67 -12.53 -19.32 1.87
CA PRO A 67 -13.24 -18.16 2.39
C PRO A 67 -12.84 -17.80 3.83
N GLN A 68 -12.44 -18.80 4.64
CA GLN A 68 -12.05 -18.56 6.02
C GLN A 68 -10.68 -17.89 6.08
N ALA A 69 -9.68 -18.38 5.35
CA ALA A 69 -8.38 -17.72 5.26
C ALA A 69 -8.49 -16.31 4.67
N TYR A 70 -9.35 -16.12 3.65
CA TYR A 70 -9.65 -14.79 3.12
C TYR A 70 -10.22 -13.87 4.20
N SER A 71 -11.21 -14.33 4.96
CA SER A 71 -11.81 -13.58 6.06
C SER A 71 -10.80 -13.27 7.18
N ASP A 72 -9.99 -14.24 7.58
CA ASP A 72 -9.01 -14.07 8.66
C ASP A 72 -7.94 -13.06 8.27
N TYR A 73 -7.46 -13.13 7.04
CA TYR A 73 -6.45 -12.21 6.52
C TYR A 73 -7.01 -10.78 6.34
N THR A 74 -8.20 -10.63 5.75
CA THR A 74 -8.85 -9.32 5.55
C THR A 74 -9.17 -8.63 6.89
N ASN A 75 -9.49 -9.37 7.94
CA ASN A 75 -9.78 -8.78 9.25
C ASN A 75 -8.53 -8.50 10.12
N ALA A 76 -7.33 -8.94 9.71
CA ALA A 76 -6.12 -8.77 10.50
C ALA A 76 -5.61 -7.31 10.51
N SER A 77 -5.42 -6.76 11.71
CA SER A 77 -5.01 -5.36 11.92
C SER A 77 -3.51 -5.07 11.65
N LEU A 78 -2.70 -6.12 11.60
CA LEU A 78 -1.25 -6.08 11.38
C LEU A 78 -0.81 -6.90 10.15
N ALA A 79 -1.74 -7.32 9.31
CA ALA A 79 -1.40 -8.04 8.08
C ALA A 79 -0.48 -7.19 7.20
N MET A 80 0.58 -7.82 6.68
CA MET A 80 1.41 -7.22 5.64
C MET A 80 0.58 -7.04 4.38
N ASN A 81 0.73 -5.91 3.70
CA ASN A 81 -0.01 -5.59 2.47
C ASN A 81 0.96 -5.55 1.29
N GLY A 82 0.50 -5.93 0.09
CA GLY A 82 1.23 -5.76 -1.16
C GLY A 82 1.62 -4.29 -1.44
N TYR A 83 0.96 -3.33 -0.78
CA TYR A 83 1.27 -1.91 -0.82
C TYR A 83 1.86 -1.41 0.50
N ILE A 84 3.16 -1.06 0.50
CA ILE A 84 3.88 -0.59 1.71
C ILE A 84 4.07 0.92 1.80
N ALA A 85 3.69 1.68 0.78
CA ALA A 85 4.08 3.08 0.70
C ALA A 85 3.40 3.95 1.77
N ARG A 86 2.18 3.58 2.18
CA ARG A 86 1.41 4.37 3.15
C ARG A 86 0.46 3.49 3.97
N TYR A 87 0.58 3.58 5.29
CA TYR A 87 -0.44 3.10 6.22
C TYR A 87 -1.51 4.16 6.41
N GLN A 88 -2.76 3.78 6.25
CA GLN A 88 -3.90 4.66 6.46
C GLN A 88 -5.04 3.85 7.06
N LEU A 89 -5.58 4.33 8.17
CA LEU A 89 -6.78 3.77 8.75
C LEU A 89 -7.99 4.54 8.25
N TRP A 90 -8.87 3.82 7.60
CA TRP A 90 -10.23 4.26 7.32
C TRP A 90 -11.11 3.83 8.50
N ARG A 91 -12.07 4.67 8.90
CA ARG A 91 -13.12 4.39 9.93
C ARG A 91 -12.70 4.39 11.41
N LYS A 92 -13.73 4.50 12.26
CA LYS A 92 -13.59 4.89 13.67
C LYS A 92 -13.17 3.75 14.59
N ARG A 93 -13.54 2.51 14.29
CA ARG A 93 -13.41 1.38 15.25
C ARG A 93 -11.96 1.13 15.70
N GLN A 94 -11.01 1.33 14.79
CA GLN A 94 -9.58 1.12 15.07
C GLN A 94 -8.83 2.44 15.37
N CYS A 95 -9.40 3.59 15.02
CA CYS A 95 -8.79 4.90 15.22
C CYS A 95 -8.97 5.37 16.69
N LYS A 96 -7.87 5.56 17.42
CA LYS A 96 -7.88 6.15 18.77
C LYS A 96 -7.74 7.68 18.76
N GLY A 97 -7.39 8.26 17.61
CA GLY A 97 -7.45 9.68 17.34
C GLY A 97 -8.85 10.15 16.92
N MET A 98 -8.93 10.91 15.84
CA MET A 98 -10.19 11.42 15.28
C MET A 98 -10.30 11.14 13.79
N LEU A 99 -11.52 11.05 13.26
CA LEU A 99 -11.75 10.93 11.83
C LEU A 99 -11.92 12.31 11.19
N ILE A 100 -11.18 12.55 10.10
CA ILE A 100 -11.37 13.72 9.22
C ILE A 100 -11.30 13.23 7.78
N ASN A 101 -12.29 13.57 6.95
CA ASN A 101 -12.40 13.10 5.55
C ASN A 101 -12.19 11.57 5.48
N ASP A 102 -12.99 10.87 6.30
CA ASP A 102 -13.08 9.40 6.41
C ASP A 102 -11.81 8.63 6.83
N SER A 103 -10.71 9.35 7.08
CA SER A 103 -9.42 8.78 7.49
C SER A 103 -9.01 9.23 8.89
N CYS A 104 -8.32 8.34 9.60
CA CYS A 104 -7.83 8.58 10.95
C CYS A 104 -6.71 9.64 10.96
N VAL A 105 -6.92 10.69 11.76
CA VAL A 105 -5.85 11.55 12.27
C VAL A 105 -5.36 10.89 13.56
N PHE A 106 -4.16 10.31 13.50
CA PHE A 106 -3.61 9.49 14.58
C PHE A 106 -3.36 10.31 15.85
N GLY A 107 -3.74 9.73 16.98
CA GLY A 107 -3.48 10.23 18.32
C GLY A 107 -2.35 9.47 19.03
N VAL A 108 -2.11 9.82 20.29
CA VAL A 108 -1.04 9.22 21.11
C VAL A 108 -1.28 7.72 21.34
N GLU A 109 -2.53 7.31 21.50
CA GLU A 109 -2.89 5.90 21.70
C GLU A 109 -2.71 5.03 20.45
N ASP A 110 -2.64 5.64 19.25
CA ASP A 110 -2.39 4.91 18.01
C ASP A 110 -0.90 4.54 17.85
N LEU A 111 0.01 5.15 18.60
CA LEU A 111 1.47 4.97 18.43
C LEU A 111 1.91 3.51 18.60
N ALA A 112 1.32 2.78 19.54
CA ALA A 112 1.66 1.38 19.78
C ALA A 112 1.33 0.49 18.58
N LEU A 113 0.29 0.84 17.82
CA LEU A 113 -0.06 0.19 16.56
C LEU A 113 0.91 0.62 15.45
N LEU A 114 1.10 1.93 15.28
CA LEU A 114 1.95 2.49 14.21
C LEU A 114 3.39 2.00 14.26
N LEU A 115 3.97 1.83 15.45
CA LEU A 115 5.35 1.33 15.61
C LEU A 115 5.55 -0.12 15.20
N LYS A 116 4.46 -0.89 15.03
CA LYS A 116 4.45 -2.29 14.58
C LYS A 116 4.11 -2.43 13.10
N GLN A 117 3.72 -1.35 12.44
CA GLN A 117 3.33 -1.37 11.03
C GLN A 117 4.55 -1.53 10.13
N HIS A 118 4.38 -2.28 9.04
CA HIS A 118 5.43 -2.50 8.02
C HIS A 118 5.46 -1.43 6.92
N TYR A 119 4.65 -0.39 7.03
CA TYR A 119 4.55 0.66 6.03
C TYR A 119 5.61 1.72 6.24
N LEU A 120 6.00 2.39 5.15
CA LEU A 120 7.06 3.38 5.16
C LEU A 120 6.63 4.74 5.70
N VAL A 121 5.35 5.08 5.54
CA VAL A 121 4.76 6.36 5.95
C VAL A 121 3.39 6.10 6.56
N ALA A 122 3.02 6.84 7.60
CA ALA A 122 1.68 6.81 8.18
C ALA A 122 0.90 8.08 7.79
N HIS A 123 -0.35 7.92 7.35
CA HIS A 123 -1.27 9.00 7.02
C HIS A 123 -2.53 8.89 7.91
N LYS A 124 -2.85 9.88 8.76
CA LYS A 124 -2.28 11.25 8.86
C LYS A 124 -2.11 11.75 10.29
N PHE A 125 -1.34 12.83 10.43
CA PHE A 125 -1.14 13.59 11.67
C PHE A 125 -1.44 15.06 11.42
N TYR A 126 -2.05 15.74 12.37
CA TYR A 126 -2.17 17.20 12.36
C TYR A 126 -1.53 17.80 13.61
N ILE A 127 -0.67 18.81 13.44
CA ILE A 127 0.02 19.44 14.57
C ILE A 127 -0.95 20.12 15.54
N ASN A 128 -2.12 20.56 15.07
CA ASN A 128 -3.18 21.11 15.91
C ASN A 128 -4.05 20.06 16.61
N TYR A 129 -3.79 18.76 16.43
CA TYR A 129 -4.49 17.67 17.11
C TYR A 129 -3.50 16.66 17.69
N GLN A 130 -3.43 16.60 19.02
CA GLN A 130 -2.52 15.72 19.76
C GLN A 130 -1.07 15.71 19.18
N PRO A 131 -0.39 16.86 19.08
CA PRO A 131 0.96 16.95 18.49
C PRO A 131 1.97 15.99 19.12
N ALA A 132 1.76 15.60 20.38
CA ALA A 132 2.54 14.58 21.06
C ALA A 132 2.63 13.27 20.27
N ALA A 133 1.59 12.87 19.53
CA ALA A 133 1.62 11.68 18.69
C ALA A 133 2.74 11.79 17.62
N TYR A 134 2.75 12.89 16.87
CA TYR A 134 3.78 13.16 15.86
C TYR A 134 5.17 13.23 16.47
N PHE A 135 5.35 14.00 17.55
CA PHE A 135 6.67 14.19 18.17
C PHE A 135 7.21 12.93 18.84
N CYS A 136 6.36 12.11 19.47
CA CYS A 136 6.79 10.84 20.05
C CYS A 136 7.22 9.84 18.97
N LEU A 137 6.48 9.74 17.86
CA LEU A 137 6.88 8.92 16.72
C LEU A 137 8.21 9.39 16.12
N LEU A 138 8.36 10.71 15.93
CA LEU A 138 9.61 11.29 15.42
C LEU A 138 10.80 11.02 16.34
N LYS A 139 10.61 11.15 17.66
CA LYS A 139 11.64 10.82 18.66
C LYS A 139 12.06 9.35 18.56
N GLU A 140 11.10 8.43 18.39
CA GLU A 140 11.38 7.01 18.25
C GLU A 140 12.12 6.70 16.93
N ILE A 141 11.75 7.35 15.82
CA ILE A 141 12.48 7.25 14.56
C ILE A 141 13.93 7.71 14.75
N PHE A 142 14.16 8.88 15.36
CA PHE A 142 15.51 9.36 15.64
C PHE A 142 16.29 8.40 16.53
N ASN A 143 15.66 7.84 17.56
CA ASN A 143 16.28 6.85 18.42
C ASN A 143 16.74 5.61 17.63
N ARG A 144 15.91 5.08 16.74
CA ARG A 144 16.26 3.95 15.85
C ARG A 144 17.35 4.30 14.84
N THR A 145 17.43 5.54 14.38
CA THR A 145 18.52 6.00 13.50
C THR A 145 19.86 6.05 14.25
N HIS A 146 19.87 6.51 15.51
CA HIS A 146 21.10 6.62 16.30
C HIS A 146 21.52 5.29 16.93
N SER A 147 20.56 4.43 17.27
CA SER A 147 20.76 3.09 17.84
C SER A 147 20.03 2.05 16.99
N PRO A 148 20.56 1.68 15.82
CA PRO A 148 19.90 0.73 14.92
C PRO A 148 19.79 -0.64 15.58
N ALA A 149 18.57 -1.16 15.65
CA ALA A 149 18.34 -2.57 15.95
C ALA A 149 18.44 -3.40 14.65
N PRO A 150 18.81 -4.69 14.74
CA PRO A 150 18.67 -5.60 13.62
C PRO A 150 17.25 -5.55 13.06
N PHE A 151 17.15 -5.39 11.74
CA PHE A 151 15.89 -5.26 11.04
C PHE A 151 15.80 -6.35 9.98
N ASP A 152 14.71 -7.11 10.03
CA ASP A 152 14.45 -8.15 9.05
C ASP A 152 13.88 -7.55 7.78
N THR A 153 14.67 -7.61 6.71
CA THR A 153 14.27 -7.13 5.38
C THR A 153 13.60 -8.20 4.53
N SER A 154 13.59 -9.47 4.98
CA SER A 154 13.04 -10.60 4.20
C SER A 154 11.56 -10.37 3.85
N ILE A 155 10.79 -9.88 4.83
CA ILE A 155 9.37 -9.56 4.67
C ILE A 155 9.10 -8.56 3.54
N TYR A 156 10.03 -7.64 3.24
CA TYR A 156 9.90 -6.71 2.11
C TYR A 156 10.32 -7.32 0.78
N ALA A 157 11.22 -8.31 0.82
CA ALA A 157 11.65 -9.04 -0.36
C ALA A 157 10.60 -10.04 -0.85
N GLU A 158 9.69 -10.46 0.04
CA GLU A 158 8.58 -11.38 -0.19
C GLU A 158 7.26 -10.66 -0.55
N ILE A 159 7.28 -9.33 -0.66
CA ILE A 159 6.11 -8.58 -1.14
C ILE A 159 5.78 -9.05 -2.57
N PRO A 160 4.53 -9.42 -2.88
CA PRO A 160 4.18 -10.00 -4.17
C PRO A 160 4.62 -9.18 -5.39
N LEU A 161 4.44 -7.86 -5.36
CA LEU A 161 4.86 -6.97 -6.44
C LEU A 161 6.40 -6.94 -6.60
N VAL A 162 7.15 -7.15 -5.52
CA VAL A 162 8.61 -7.27 -5.56
C VAL A 162 9.03 -8.61 -6.15
N GLU A 163 8.41 -9.71 -5.75
CA GLU A 163 8.66 -11.03 -6.32
C GLU A 163 8.33 -11.10 -7.83
N ILE A 164 7.18 -10.56 -8.24
CA ILE A 164 6.78 -10.45 -9.66
C ILE A 164 7.81 -9.64 -10.43
N SER A 165 8.30 -8.54 -9.88
CA SER A 165 9.35 -7.73 -10.53
C SER A 165 10.66 -8.49 -10.75
N ARG A 166 10.90 -9.58 -10.01
CA ARG A 166 12.03 -10.51 -10.18
C ARG A 166 11.72 -11.69 -11.10
N GLY A 167 10.51 -11.76 -11.67
CA GLY A 167 10.07 -12.81 -12.58
C GLY A 167 9.43 -14.03 -11.92
N VAL A 168 9.04 -13.93 -10.63
CA VAL A 168 8.28 -14.99 -9.96
C VAL A 168 6.84 -14.98 -10.49
N ALA A 169 6.33 -16.15 -10.89
CA ALA A 169 4.94 -16.31 -11.32
C ALA A 169 3.98 -16.21 -10.13
N ILE A 170 2.77 -15.70 -10.34
CA ILE A 170 1.75 -15.51 -9.28
C ILE A 170 1.47 -16.79 -8.48
N SER A 171 1.49 -17.96 -9.14
CA SER A 171 1.27 -19.26 -8.49
C SER A 171 2.36 -19.67 -7.50
N ASN A 172 3.54 -19.04 -7.58
CA ASN A 172 4.74 -19.40 -6.83
C ASN A 172 5.17 -18.29 -5.86
N LEU A 173 4.31 -17.30 -5.61
CA LEU A 173 4.58 -16.25 -4.65
C LEU A 173 4.64 -16.82 -3.24
N THR A 174 5.47 -16.20 -2.40
CA THR A 174 5.64 -16.63 -1.00
C THR A 174 4.38 -16.32 -0.19
N HIS A 175 3.80 -15.14 -0.42
CA HIS A 175 2.62 -14.64 0.29
C HIS A 175 1.58 -14.05 -0.68
N PRO A 176 0.93 -14.87 -1.51
CA PRO A 176 -0.01 -14.38 -2.51
C PRO A 176 -1.26 -13.72 -1.87
N GLU A 177 -1.61 -14.08 -0.63
CA GLU A 177 -2.67 -13.46 0.15
C GLU A 177 -2.42 -11.97 0.45
N TRP A 178 -1.19 -11.46 0.31
CA TRP A 178 -0.90 -10.04 0.55
C TRP A 178 -1.51 -9.10 -0.50
N PHE A 179 -2.02 -9.64 -1.61
CA PHE A 179 -2.80 -8.89 -2.60
C PHE A 179 -4.19 -8.48 -2.11
N LEU A 180 -4.78 -9.22 -1.16
CA LEU A 180 -6.19 -9.08 -0.79
C LEU A 180 -6.48 -7.73 -0.08
N LYS A 181 -5.44 -7.04 0.44
CA LYS A 181 -5.56 -5.72 1.10
C LYS A 181 -5.15 -4.53 0.23
N LEU A 182 -4.92 -4.72 -1.07
CA LEU A 182 -4.56 -3.60 -1.96
C LEU A 182 -5.69 -2.57 -2.14
N HIS A 183 -6.94 -2.96 -1.87
CA HIS A 183 -8.14 -2.19 -2.16
C HIS A 183 -9.10 -2.03 -0.98
N GLU A 184 -8.64 -2.03 0.28
CA GLU A 184 -9.54 -1.78 1.43
C GLU A 184 -10.02 -0.31 1.50
N TRP A 185 -10.88 0.07 0.55
CA TRP A 185 -12.08 0.82 0.84
C TRP A 185 -13.02 -0.18 1.52
N GLU A 186 -12.98 -0.29 2.84
CA GLU A 186 -14.11 -0.91 3.51
C GLU A 186 -15.34 -0.05 3.17
N TYR A 187 -16.17 -0.51 2.23
CA TYR A 187 -17.54 -0.06 2.02
C TYR A 187 -18.42 -0.98 2.88
N THR A 188 -18.71 -0.52 4.09
CA THR A 188 -19.89 -0.91 4.88
C THR A 188 -20.80 0.29 4.92
#